data_AF-A0A7J8EQB8-F1
#
_entry.id   AF-A0A7J8EQB8-F1
#
_cell.length_a   1.000
_cell.length_b   1.000
_cell.length_c   1.000
_cell.angle_alpha   90.00
_cell.angle_beta   90.00
_cell.angle_gamma   90.00
#
_symmetry.space_group_name_H-M   'P 1'
#
loop_
_entity.id
_entity.type
_entity.pdbx_description
1 polymer ?
#
loop_
_entity_poly.entity_id
_entity_poly.type
_entity_poly.pdbx_seq_one_letter_code
_entity_poly.pdbx_strand_id
1 'polypeptide(L)'
;MQLFVRAQELHTLEVTGQETVAQLKCGVEALTTLEVAGRMLGGKVHGSLARAGKVRGQTPKVAKQEKKKKKTGRAKRRMQYNRRFVNVVPTFGKKKGPNANS
;
A
#
# COMPACT_ATOMS: atom_id res chain seq x y z
N MET A 1 -27.86 -4.51 -24.06
CA MET A 1 -29.25 -4.02 -23.93
C MET A 1 -29.27 -2.59 -24.39
N GLN A 2 -29.85 -2.34 -25.56
CA GLN A 2 -29.90 -1.00 -26.17
C GLN A 2 -31.20 -0.33 -25.73
N LEU A 3 -31.10 0.83 -25.10
CA LEU A 3 -32.23 1.70 -24.80
C LEU A 3 -32.27 2.77 -25.89
N PHE A 4 -33.28 2.72 -26.75
CA PHE A 4 -33.52 3.78 -27.73
C PHE A 4 -34.51 4.77 -27.14
N VAL A 5 -34.08 6.01 -26.94
CA VAL A 5 -34.93 7.12 -26.48
C VAL A 5 -35.06 8.12 -27.63
N ARG A 6 -36.27 8.29 -28.17
CA ARG A 6 -36.59 9.41 -29.07
C ARG A 6 -36.93 10.62 -28.20
N ALA A 7 -36.09 11.64 -28.21
CA ALA A 7 -36.42 12.95 -27.65
C ALA A 7 -37.39 13.69 -28.60
N GLN A 8 -38.31 14.46 -28.04
CA GLN A 8 -39.30 15.24 -28.80
C GLN A 8 -38.78 16.61 -29.24
N GLU A 9 -37.74 17.14 -28.58
CA GLU A 9 -37.13 18.43 -28.91
C GLU A 9 -35.59 18.36 -28.88
N LEU A 10 -34.96 19.15 -29.74
CA LEU A 10 -33.51 19.27 -29.87
C LEU A 10 -33.09 20.65 -29.35
N HIS A 11 -32.31 20.69 -28.27
CA HIS A 11 -31.76 21.92 -27.72
C HIS A 11 -30.29 22.09 -28.11
N THR A 12 -29.95 23.24 -28.69
CA THR A 12 -28.57 23.64 -28.97
C THR A 12 -28.04 24.48 -27.82
N LEU A 13 -26.97 24.01 -27.16
CA LEU A 13 -26.24 24.77 -26.16
C LEU A 13 -24.93 25.28 -26.77
N GLU A 14 -24.73 26.60 -26.76
CA GLU A 14 -23.48 27.20 -27.19
C GLU A 14 -22.44 27.06 -26.06
N VAL A 15 -21.45 26.19 -26.27
CA VAL A 15 -20.36 25.99 -25.31
C VAL A 15 -19.23 26.93 -25.68
N THR A 16 -19.07 28.00 -24.90
CA THR A 16 -17.85 28.81 -24.92
C THR A 16 -16.81 28.04 -24.10
N GLY A 17 -15.62 27.74 -24.64
CA GLY A 17 -14.65 26.78 -24.08
C GLY A 17 -14.05 27.09 -22.70
N GLN A 18 -14.69 27.94 -21.90
CA GLN A 18 -14.35 28.30 -20.52
C GLN A 18 -15.15 27.48 -19.48
N GLU A 19 -16.14 26.71 -19.91
CA GLU A 19 -17.05 25.99 -19.01
C GLU A 19 -16.50 24.64 -18.56
N THR A 20 -16.70 24.32 -17.28
CA THR A 20 -16.34 23.02 -16.71
C THR A 20 -17.44 21.98 -16.96
N VAL A 21 -17.06 20.71 -17.02
CA VAL A 21 -17.97 19.58 -17.23
C VAL A 21 -19.10 19.53 -16.18
N ALA A 22 -18.87 20.04 -14.97
CA ALA A 22 -19.89 20.13 -13.93
C ALA A 22 -20.98 21.18 -14.23
N GLN A 23 -20.58 22.33 -14.80
CA GLN A 23 -21.50 23.42 -15.16
C GLN A 23 -22.38 23.01 -16.35
N LEU A 24 -21.79 22.35 -17.36
CA LEU A 24 -22.53 21.80 -18.49
C LEU A 24 -23.56 20.74 -18.06
N LYS A 25 -23.21 19.90 -17.09
CA LYS A 25 -24.14 18.89 -16.54
C LYS A 25 -25.33 19.53 -15.85
N CYS A 26 -25.12 20.54 -15.01
CA CYS A 26 -26.21 21.23 -14.32
C CYS A 26 -27.17 21.93 -15.31
N GLY A 27 -26.65 22.51 -16.39
CA GLY A 27 -27.47 23.14 -17.44
C GLY A 27 -28.31 22.13 -18.23
N VAL A 28 -27.74 20.95 -18.52
CA VAL A 28 -28.47 19.86 -19.18
C VAL A 28 -29.50 19.23 -18.24
N GLU A 29 -29.17 19.05 -16.95
CA GLU A 29 -30.09 18.53 -15.93
C GLU A 29 -31.35 19.39 -15.77
N ALA A 30 -31.23 20.72 -15.88
CA ALA A 30 -32.37 21.64 -15.85
C ALA A 30 -33.30 21.50 -17.07
N LEU A 31 -32.81 20.95 -18.19
CA LEU A 31 -33.53 20.79 -19.46
C LEU A 31 -33.99 19.35 -19.71
N THR A 32 -33.49 18.38 -18.94
CA THR A 32 -33.89 16.97 -19.08
C THR A 32 -35.07 16.63 -18.18
N THR A 33 -36.21 16.25 -18.76
CA THR A 33 -37.38 15.71 -18.04
C THR A 33 -37.18 14.28 -17.52
N LEU A 34 -36.05 13.64 -17.82
CA LEU A 34 -35.72 12.27 -17.40
C LEU A 34 -34.36 12.22 -16.71
N GLU A 35 -34.36 11.95 -15.41
CA GLU A 35 -33.15 11.61 -14.65
C GLU A 35 -32.67 10.21 -15.03
N VAL A 36 -31.60 10.12 -15.82
CA VAL A 36 -30.93 8.84 -16.10
C VAL A 36 -29.82 8.63 -15.07
N ALA A 37 -30.15 8.02 -13.93
CA ALA A 37 -29.18 7.63 -12.90
C ALA A 37 -28.38 6.38 -13.33
N GLY A 38 -27.32 6.59 -14.11
CA GLY A 38 -26.36 5.53 -14.45
C GLY A 38 -25.50 5.13 -13.24
N ARG A 39 -25.70 3.94 -12.68
CA ARG A 39 -24.82 3.40 -11.61
C ARG A 39 -23.44 3.07 -12.19
N MET A 40 -22.40 3.77 -11.75
CA MET A 40 -21.01 3.40 -12.07
C MET A 40 -20.63 2.07 -11.39
N LEU A 41 -20.08 1.13 -12.15
CA LEU A 41 -19.45 -0.09 -11.63
C LEU A 41 -18.12 0.27 -10.96
N GLY A 42 -18.12 0.35 -9.63
CA GLY A 42 -16.96 0.75 -8.82
C GLY A 42 -17.35 1.48 -7.54
N GLY A 43 -18.37 0.97 -6.85
CA GLY A 43 -18.88 1.57 -5.61
C GLY A 43 -17.85 1.55 -4.46
N LYS A 44 -18.26 2.18 -3.35
CA LYS A 44 -17.53 2.29 -2.08
C LYS A 44 -16.82 0.98 -1.69
N VAL A 45 -15.49 1.00 -1.72
CA VAL A 45 -14.64 -0.14 -1.34
C VAL A 45 -14.80 -0.44 0.16
N HIS A 46 -15.05 -1.70 0.52
CA HIS A 46 -15.11 -2.14 1.90
C HIS A 46 -13.70 -2.37 2.47
N GLY A 47 -13.45 -1.87 3.68
CA GLY A 47 -12.12 -1.88 4.31
C GLY A 47 -11.58 -0.47 4.50
N SER A 48 -11.84 0.11 5.68
CA SER A 48 -11.33 1.44 6.03
C SER A 48 -9.81 1.42 6.27
N LEU A 49 -9.12 2.50 5.87
CA LEU A 49 -7.70 2.73 6.18
C LEU A 49 -7.45 3.13 7.66
N ALA A 50 -8.47 3.15 8.51
CA ALA A 50 -8.43 3.61 9.89
C ALA A 50 -7.40 2.88 10.79
N ARG A 51 -6.95 1.67 10.40
CA ARG A 51 -5.96 0.89 11.15
C ARG A 51 -4.53 0.97 10.58
N ALA A 52 -4.30 1.79 9.55
CA ALA A 52 -2.99 1.94 8.96
C ALA A 52 -1.99 2.46 10.01
N GLY A 53 -0.88 1.73 10.19
CA GLY A 53 0.19 2.12 11.12
C GLY A 53 -0.11 1.92 12.61
N LYS A 54 -1.29 1.42 13.01
CA LYS A 54 -1.68 1.24 14.44
C LYS A 54 -0.59 0.54 15.26
N VAL A 55 -0.07 -0.59 14.78
CA VAL A 55 0.93 -1.38 15.50
C VAL A 55 2.29 -0.66 15.56
N ARG A 56 2.68 0.03 14.49
CA ARG A 56 3.94 0.78 14.43
C ARG A 56 3.95 1.98 15.37
N GLY A 57 2.79 2.61 15.60
CA GLY A 57 2.64 3.71 16.56
C GLY A 57 2.52 3.25 18.02
N GLN A 58 1.92 2.08 18.26
CA GLN A 58 1.76 1.52 19.61
C GLN A 58 3.06 0.94 20.19
N THR A 59 3.95 0.44 19.34
CA THR A 59 5.20 -0.19 19.78
C THR A 59 6.20 0.86 20.29
N PRO A 60 6.82 0.67 21.47
CA PRO A 60 7.77 1.63 22.00
C PRO A 60 8.97 1.76 21.06
N LYS A 61 9.42 3.01 20.83
CA LYS A 61 10.56 3.28 19.95
C LYS A 61 11.88 3.03 20.67
N VAL A 62 12.33 1.77 20.65
CA VAL A 62 13.62 1.40 21.25
C VAL A 62 14.77 1.99 20.42
N ALA A 63 15.61 2.81 21.06
CA ALA A 63 16.82 3.36 20.44
C ALA A 63 17.85 2.27 20.18
N LYS A 64 18.65 2.43 19.11
CA LYS A 64 19.75 1.51 18.84
C LYS A 64 20.87 1.77 19.85
N GLN A 65 21.23 0.75 20.62
CA GLN A 65 22.43 0.78 21.46
C GLN A 65 23.68 0.85 20.58
N GLU A 66 24.70 1.58 21.05
CA GLU A 66 26.00 1.58 20.40
C GLU A 66 26.63 0.19 20.49
N LYS A 67 26.98 -0.38 19.33
CA LYS A 67 27.65 -1.68 19.23
C LYS A 67 28.97 -1.48 18.52
N LYS A 68 30.02 -2.14 19.03
CA LYS A 68 31.34 -2.14 18.39
C LYS A 68 31.19 -2.54 16.91
N LYS A 69 31.82 -1.76 16.03
CA LYS A 69 31.85 -2.05 14.58
C LYS A 69 32.36 -3.48 14.35
N LYS A 70 31.58 -4.29 13.62
CA LYS A 70 31.98 -5.65 13.25
C LYS A 70 33.13 -5.56 12.25
N LYS A 71 34.16 -6.40 12.42
CA LYS A 71 35.20 -6.58 11.39
C LYS A 71 34.55 -7.01 10.07
N THR A 72 35.09 -6.57 8.95
CA THR A 72 34.63 -6.89 7.59
C THR A 72 35.73 -7.62 6.78
N GLY A 73 35.38 -8.12 5.59
CA GLY A 73 36.33 -8.76 4.67
C GLY A 73 37.05 -9.99 5.23
N ARG A 74 38.33 -10.12 4.88
CA ARG A 74 39.19 -11.26 5.25
C ARG A 74 39.27 -11.47 6.77
N ALA A 75 39.33 -10.39 7.55
CA ALA A 75 39.37 -10.46 9.00
C ALA A 75 38.09 -11.09 9.60
N LYS A 76 36.92 -10.78 9.02
CA LYS A 76 35.65 -11.40 9.40
C LYS A 76 35.60 -12.89 9.05
N ARG A 77 36.10 -13.26 7.86
CA ARG A 77 36.14 -14.66 7.40
C ARG A 77 37.05 -15.53 8.27
N ARG A 78 38.24 -15.03 8.64
CA ARG A 78 39.14 -15.71 9.59
C ARG A 78 38.46 -15.95 10.94
N MET A 79 37.81 -14.93 11.50
CA MET A 79 37.06 -15.05 12.76
C MET A 79 35.92 -16.09 12.66
N GLN A 80 35.21 -16.14 11.53
CA GLN A 80 34.13 -17.10 11.31
C GLN A 80 34.63 -18.54 11.20
N TYR A 81 35.76 -18.77 10.52
CA TYR A 81 36.38 -20.09 10.42
C TYR A 81 36.81 -20.60 11.79
N ASN A 82 37.57 -19.78 12.55
CA ASN A 82 38.01 -20.15 13.89
C ASN A 82 36.82 -20.49 14.81
N ARG A 83 35.74 -19.70 14.76
CA ARG A 83 34.52 -19.97 15.55
C ARG A 83 33.74 -21.23 15.15
N ARG A 84 33.88 -21.70 13.90
CA ARG A 84 33.10 -22.84 13.39
C ARG A 84 33.86 -24.17 13.45
N PHE A 85 35.18 -24.12 13.32
CA PHE A 85 35.99 -25.31 13.10
C PHE A 85 37.13 -25.46 14.10
N VAL A 86 37.91 -24.40 14.34
CA VAL A 86 39.10 -24.50 15.21
C VAL A 86 38.71 -24.51 16.68
N ASN A 87 37.82 -23.61 17.10
CA ASN A 87 37.45 -23.42 18.49
C ASN A 87 36.28 -24.32 18.93
N VAL A 88 35.70 -25.12 18.03
CA VAL A 88 34.58 -26.01 18.35
C VAL A 88 35.13 -27.38 18.66
N VAL A 89 34.98 -27.83 19.91
CA VAL A 89 35.21 -29.22 20.30
C VAL A 89 33.93 -30.01 20.00
N PRO A 90 33.99 -31.11 19.24
CA PRO A 90 32.83 -31.96 19.01
C PRO A 90 32.43 -32.64 20.32
N THR A 91 31.34 -32.16 20.92
CA THR A 91 30.72 -32.76 22.10
C THR A 91 29.67 -33.78 21.69
N PHE A 92 29.48 -34.82 22.50
CA PHE A 92 28.41 -35.80 22.27
C PHE A 92 27.03 -35.14 22.45
N GLY A 93 26.04 -35.55 21.64
CA GLY A 93 24.68 -35.01 21.67
C GLY A 93 24.36 -33.96 20.58
N LYS A 94 23.22 -33.27 20.71
CA LYS A 94 22.74 -32.33 19.68
C LYS A 94 23.58 -31.05 19.66
N LYS A 95 24.11 -30.70 18.49
CA LYS A 95 24.91 -29.49 18.30
C LYS A 95 24.07 -28.23 18.57
N LYS A 96 24.48 -27.42 19.55
CA LYS A 96 23.81 -26.14 19.86
C LYS A 96 24.02 -25.12 18.73
N GLY A 97 22.95 -24.41 18.39
CA GLY A 97 22.96 -23.42 17.32
C GLY A 97 23.73 -22.15 17.68
N PRO A 98 24.28 -21.39 16.71
CA PRO A 98 25.05 -20.16 16.97
C PRO A 98 24.28 -19.01 17.64
N ASN A 99 22.95 -19.08 17.68
CA ASN A 99 22.07 -18.06 18.26
C ASN A 99 21.00 -18.71 19.16
N ALA A 100 21.42 -19.73 19.92
CA ALA A 100 20.56 -20.34 20.94
C ALA A 100 20.60 -19.48 22.22
N ASN A 101 19.43 -19.11 22.73
CA ASN A 101 19.26 -18.27 23.92
C ASN A 101 19.05 -19.07 25.21
N SER A 102 19.25 -20.39 25.15
CA SER A 102 19.22 -21.30 26.30
C SER A 102 20.54 -21.31 27.07
#